data_AF-A0A969M6K8-F1
#
_entry.id   AF-A0A969M6K8-F1
#
_cell.length_a   1.000
_cell.length_b   1.000
_cell.length_c   1.000
_cell.angle_alpha   90.00
_cell.angle_beta   90.00
_cell.angle_gamma   90.00
#
_symmetry.space_group_name_H-M   'P 1'
#
loop_
_entity.id
_entity.type
_entity.pdbx_description
1 polymer ?
#
loop_
_entity_poly.entity_id
_entity_poly.type
_entity_poly.pdbx_seq_one_letter_code
_entity_poly.pdbx_strand_id
1 'polypeptide(L)'
;MDISYNIIQYYLQTITVAYFGTHDMPPDDLSGYDRYVEDLRIKAIRHRDLDALRLGFEYLLAHPEINLEEQYQGGRYPFDDAELREIIAYTRSKLWPDAGPIPPDGPPGVRLVQMSIDDWWKSRQDKSIGDPSS
;
A
#
# COMPACT_ATOMS: atom_id res chain seq x y z
N MET A 1 -10.83 -9.74 6.43
CA MET A 1 -9.47 -9.96 5.91
C MET A 1 -8.49 -9.21 6.76
N ASP A 2 -7.56 -9.93 7.37
CA ASP A 2 -6.42 -9.30 8.04
C ASP A 2 -5.37 -8.95 6.97
N ILE A 3 -4.77 -7.75 7.06
CA ILE A 3 -3.75 -7.23 6.16
C ILE A 3 -2.54 -6.81 6.99
N SER A 4 -1.34 -7.23 6.57
CA SER A 4 -0.11 -6.85 7.28
C SER A 4 0.19 -5.35 7.10
N TYR A 5 0.42 -4.62 8.19
CA TYR A 5 0.94 -3.25 8.09
C TYR A 5 2.34 -3.23 7.40
N ASN A 6 3.18 -4.23 7.66
CA ASN A 6 4.52 -4.33 7.07
C ASN A 6 4.47 -4.56 5.56
N ILE A 7 3.46 -5.27 5.04
CA ILE A 7 3.34 -5.44 3.58
C ILE A 7 2.93 -4.13 2.90
N ILE A 8 2.05 -3.34 3.54
CA ILE A 8 1.68 -2.01 3.04
C ILE A 8 2.92 -1.11 3.02
N GLN A 9 3.70 -1.10 4.10
CA GLN A 9 4.96 -0.33 4.18
C GLN A 9 5.94 -0.75 3.08
N TYR A 10 6.14 -2.05 2.89
CA TYR A 10 7.01 -2.59 1.84
C TYR A 10 6.64 -2.09 0.44
N TYR A 11 5.34 -2.07 0.12
CA TYR A 11 4.89 -1.55 -1.16
C TYR A 11 5.02 -0.04 -1.25
N LEU A 12 4.67 0.71 -0.21
CA LEU A 12 4.79 2.16 -0.19
C LEU A 12 6.25 2.62 -0.39
N GLN A 13 7.21 1.89 0.18
CA GLN A 13 8.65 2.13 -0.03
C GLN A 13 9.09 1.95 -1.49
N THR A 14 8.34 1.21 -2.32
CA THR A 14 8.62 1.13 -3.77
C THR A 14 8.39 2.47 -4.46
N ILE A 15 7.63 3.38 -3.85
CA ILE A 15 7.44 4.74 -4.32
C ILE A 15 8.40 5.67 -3.57
N THR A 16 8.28 5.73 -2.25
CA THR A 16 8.94 6.76 -1.42
C THR A 16 10.45 6.58 -1.32
N VAL A 17 10.97 5.36 -1.26
CA VAL A 17 12.43 5.13 -1.19
C VAL A 17 13.05 5.09 -2.59
N ALA A 18 12.37 4.47 -3.54
CA ALA A 18 12.91 4.30 -4.89
C ALA A 18 13.07 5.63 -5.63
N TYR A 19 12.16 6.57 -5.45
CA TYR A 19 12.27 7.92 -6.02
C TYR A 19 13.54 8.63 -5.52
N PHE A 20 13.80 8.57 -4.21
CA PHE A 20 14.96 9.20 -3.56
C PHE A 20 16.27 8.41 -3.70
N GLY A 21 16.24 7.27 -4.39
CA GLY A 21 17.47 6.62 -4.84
C GLY A 21 18.23 7.45 -5.89
N THR A 22 17.52 8.33 -6.62
CA THR A 22 18.07 9.14 -7.72
C THR A 22 17.72 10.62 -7.65
N HIS A 23 16.95 11.05 -6.64
CA HIS A 23 16.50 12.43 -6.45
C HIS A 23 16.67 12.85 -4.99
N ASP A 24 16.96 14.12 -4.74
CA ASP A 24 17.17 14.64 -3.38
C ASP A 24 15.92 15.32 -2.80
N MET A 25 14.95 15.67 -3.64
CA MET A 25 13.71 16.38 -3.30
C MET A 25 12.51 15.64 -3.91
N PRO A 26 11.30 15.71 -3.33
CA PRO A 26 10.10 15.17 -3.94
C PRO A 26 9.82 15.85 -5.30
N PRO A 27 9.05 15.20 -6.19
CA PRO A 27 8.67 15.82 -7.46
C PRO A 27 7.78 17.05 -7.24
N ASP A 28 7.77 17.95 -8.22
CA ASP A 28 6.91 19.15 -8.21
C ASP A 28 5.41 18.80 -8.16
N ASP A 29 5.05 17.62 -8.66
CA ASP A 29 3.70 17.05 -8.58
C ASP A 29 3.73 15.52 -8.49
N LEU A 30 2.59 14.92 -8.11
CA LEU A 30 2.49 13.46 -7.88
C LEU A 30 2.71 12.61 -9.15
N SER A 31 2.64 13.20 -10.35
CA SER A 31 2.93 12.46 -11.60
C SER A 31 4.39 12.05 -11.73
N GLY A 32 5.30 12.69 -11.00
CA GLY A 32 6.68 12.23 -10.83
C GLY A 32 6.79 10.81 -10.26
N TYR A 33 5.74 10.31 -9.60
CA TYR A 33 5.68 8.95 -9.07
C TYR A 33 5.12 7.90 -10.04
N ASP A 34 4.65 8.26 -11.25
CA ASP A 34 3.93 7.35 -12.15
C ASP A 34 4.71 6.07 -12.47
N ARG A 35 6.01 6.19 -12.73
CA ARG A 35 6.88 5.02 -12.95
C ARG A 35 6.91 4.10 -11.72
N TYR A 36 7.02 4.68 -10.53
CA TYR A 36 7.15 3.93 -9.29
C TYR A 36 5.82 3.30 -8.84
N VAL A 37 4.70 3.93 -9.19
CA VAL A 37 3.35 3.36 -9.05
C VAL A 37 3.22 2.09 -9.91
N GLU A 38 3.71 2.11 -11.15
CA GLU A 38 3.70 0.92 -12.00
C GLU A 38 4.67 -0.16 -11.49
N ASP A 39 5.86 0.21 -11.00
CA ASP A 39 6.78 -0.75 -10.36
C ASP A 39 6.14 -1.42 -9.13
N LEU A 40 5.42 -0.65 -8.31
CA LEU A 40 4.63 -1.17 -7.18
C LEU A 40 3.56 -2.15 -7.67
N ARG A 41 2.82 -1.81 -8.73
CA ARG A 41 1.78 -2.68 -9.31
C ARG A 41 2.37 -4.02 -9.78
N ILE A 42 3.48 -3.97 -10.52
CA ILE A 42 4.16 -5.16 -11.02
C ILE A 42 4.58 -6.07 -9.86
N LYS A 43 5.17 -5.50 -8.80
CA LYS A 43 5.53 -6.26 -7.59
C LYS A 43 4.30 -6.88 -6.91
N ALA A 44 3.25 -6.09 -6.69
CA ALA A 44 2.04 -6.54 -6.03
C ALA A 44 1.33 -7.67 -6.81
N ILE A 45 1.33 -7.61 -8.15
CA ILE A 45 0.82 -8.69 -9.00
C ILE A 45 1.66 -9.96 -8.83
N ARG A 46 3.00 -9.84 -8.87
CA ARG A 46 3.91 -10.98 -8.73
C ARG A 46 3.69 -11.74 -7.42
N HIS A 47 3.40 -11.02 -6.34
CA HIS A 47 3.12 -11.59 -5.02
C HIS A 47 1.64 -11.90 -4.77
N ARG A 48 0.75 -11.62 -5.73
CA ARG A 48 -0.72 -11.78 -5.61
C ARG A 48 -1.32 -10.96 -4.46
N ASP A 49 -0.76 -9.78 -4.23
CA ASP A 49 -1.14 -8.85 -3.16
C ASP A 49 -1.96 -7.67 -3.66
N LEU A 50 -2.23 -7.55 -4.97
CA LEU A 50 -2.84 -6.34 -5.55
C LEU A 50 -4.19 -5.96 -4.89
N ASP A 51 -5.08 -6.93 -4.67
CA ASP A 51 -6.36 -6.64 -3.99
C ASP A 51 -6.18 -6.32 -2.50
N ALA A 52 -5.26 -7.01 -1.82
CA ALA A 52 -4.92 -6.71 -0.42
C ALA A 52 -4.35 -5.28 -0.30
N LEU A 53 -3.52 -4.87 -1.25
CA LEU A 53 -2.93 -3.53 -1.28
C LEU A 53 -4.00 -2.46 -1.48
N ARG A 54 -4.95 -2.69 -2.41
CA ARG A 54 -6.11 -1.79 -2.59
C ARG A 54 -6.86 -1.61 -1.28
N LEU A 55 -7.26 -2.72 -0.65
CA LEU A 55 -8.03 -2.71 0.58
C LEU A 55 -7.24 -2.05 1.74
N GLY A 56 -5.93 -2.28 1.81
CA GLY A 56 -5.06 -1.64 2.79
C GLY A 56 -4.98 -0.12 2.61
N PHE A 57 -4.82 0.35 1.37
CA PHE A 57 -4.82 1.78 1.07
C PHE A 57 -6.17 2.44 1.35
N GLU A 58 -7.27 1.80 0.94
CA GLU A 58 -8.62 2.29 1.25
C GLU A 58 -8.87 2.35 2.75
N TYR A 59 -8.39 1.36 3.51
CA TYR A 59 -8.48 1.37 4.96
C TYR A 59 -7.71 2.54 5.57
N LEU A 60 -6.44 2.75 5.18
CA LEU A 60 -5.62 3.87 5.69
C LEU A 60 -6.25 5.24 5.37
N LEU A 61 -6.79 5.41 4.16
CA LEU A 61 -7.45 6.66 3.75
C LEU A 61 -8.75 6.94 4.52
N ALA A 62 -9.46 5.89 4.96
CA ALA A 62 -10.69 6.02 5.74
C ALA A 62 -10.46 6.22 7.25
N HIS A 63 -9.26 5.92 7.75
CA HIS A 63 -8.92 6.01 9.18
C HIS A 63 -7.86 7.10 9.42
N PRO A 64 -8.27 8.39 9.51
CA PRO A 64 -7.37 9.53 9.69
C PRO A 64 -6.63 9.53 11.04
N GLU A 65 -7.12 8.78 12.03
CA GLU A 65 -6.49 8.62 13.33
C GLU A 65 -5.20 7.78 13.30
N ILE A 66 -4.97 7.03 12.21
CA ILE A 66 -3.72 6.28 12.01
C ILE A 66 -2.65 7.26 11.54
N ASN A 67 -1.68 7.55 12.40
CA ASN A 67 -0.54 8.37 12.03
C ASN A 67 0.37 7.62 11.04
N LEU A 68 0.37 8.01 9.77
CA LEU A 68 1.18 7.39 8.73
C LEU A 68 2.64 7.77 8.84
N GLU A 69 2.93 8.96 9.36
CA GLU A 69 4.29 9.44 9.57
C GLU A 69 5.06 8.47 10.47
N GLU A 70 4.53 8.18 11.66
CA GLU A 70 5.18 7.29 12.63
C GLU A 70 5.31 5.84 12.15
N GLN A 71 4.36 5.37 11.33
CA GLN A 71 4.27 3.96 10.93
C GLN A 71 4.99 3.64 9.63
N TYR A 72 5.05 4.60 8.71
CA TYR A 72 5.47 4.37 7.34
C TYR A 72 6.60 5.29 6.88
N GLN A 73 7.12 6.17 7.75
CA GLN A 73 8.37 6.86 7.48
C GLN A 73 9.47 5.83 7.15
N GLY A 74 10.15 6.08 6.03
CA GLY A 74 11.22 5.24 5.54
C GLY A 74 11.99 5.97 4.45
N GLY A 75 13.31 5.80 4.44
CA GLY A 75 14.19 6.41 3.45
C GLY A 75 14.85 7.71 3.91
N ARG A 76 15.26 8.53 2.94
CA ARG A 76 16.05 9.75 3.18
C ARG A 76 15.22 11.00 3.41
N TYR A 77 13.97 11.00 2.94
CA TYR A 77 13.07 12.15 3.03
C TYR A 77 12.03 11.94 4.14
N PRO A 78 11.87 12.89 5.07
CA PRO A 78 10.92 12.78 6.17
C PRO A 78 9.53 13.22 5.69
N PHE A 79 8.83 12.34 4.97
CA PHE A 79 7.44 12.60 4.58
C PHE A 79 6.56 12.81 5.82
N ASP A 80 5.68 13.79 5.76
CA ASP A 80 4.62 13.96 6.75
C ASP A 80 3.39 13.08 6.45
N ASP A 81 2.45 13.01 7.40
CA ASP A 81 1.23 12.21 7.26
C ASP A 81 0.39 12.62 6.04
N ALA A 82 0.29 13.92 5.74
CA ALA A 82 -0.51 14.44 4.65
C ALA A 82 0.09 14.04 3.30
N GLU A 83 1.40 14.18 3.13
CA GLU A 83 2.12 13.78 1.92
C GLU A 83 1.96 12.27 1.65
N LEU A 84 2.09 11.44 2.69
CA LEU A 84 1.89 9.99 2.56
C LEU A 84 0.45 9.65 2.15
N ARG A 85 -0.55 10.35 2.71
CA ARG A 85 -1.96 10.18 2.32
C ARG A 85 -2.19 10.59 0.87
N GLU A 86 -1.59 11.67 0.41
CA GLU A 86 -1.67 12.12 -0.99
C GLU A 86 -1.05 11.10 -1.94
N ILE A 87 0.12 10.55 -1.61
CA ILE A 87 0.76 9.48 -2.40
C ILE A 87 -0.12 8.23 -2.45
N ILE A 88 -0.71 7.82 -1.33
CA ILE A 88 -1.61 6.66 -1.26
C ILE A 88 -2.87 6.90 -2.09
N ALA A 89 -3.51 8.05 -1.95
CA ALA A 89 -4.71 8.43 -2.70
C ALA A 89 -4.45 8.49 -4.21
N TYR A 90 -3.31 9.09 -4.60
CA TYR A 90 -2.86 9.14 -5.97
C TYR A 90 -2.63 7.73 -6.53
N THR A 91 -1.89 6.90 -5.80
CA THR A 91 -1.63 5.51 -6.19
C THR A 91 -2.93 4.74 -6.38
N ARG A 92 -3.90 4.89 -5.45
CA ARG A 92 -5.22 4.26 -5.57
C ARG A 92 -5.93 4.69 -6.85
N SER A 93 -5.94 5.98 -7.14
CA SER A 93 -6.61 6.54 -8.33
C SER A 93 -6.02 6.03 -9.64
N LYS A 94 -4.71 5.78 -9.68
CA LYS A 94 -4.00 5.28 -10.86
C LYS A 94 -4.22 3.79 -11.08
N LEU A 95 -4.17 2.99 -10.01
CA LEU A 95 -4.24 1.54 -10.13
C LEU A 95 -5.68 1.03 -10.23
N TRP A 96 -6.64 1.75 -9.64
CA TRP A 96 -8.05 1.38 -9.64
C TRP A 96 -8.95 2.59 -9.95
N PRO A 97 -8.91 3.13 -11.18
CA PRO A 97 -9.66 4.33 -11.55
C PRO A 97 -11.19 4.13 -11.44
N ASP A 98 -11.65 2.88 -11.62
CA ASP A 98 -13.05 2.51 -11.53
C ASP A 98 -13.48 2.08 -10.11
N ALA A 99 -12.56 2.13 -9.13
CA ALA A 99 -12.93 1.86 -7.75
C ALA A 99 -13.79 3.01 -7.24
N GLY A 100 -15.02 2.68 -6.84
CA GLY A 100 -15.99 3.63 -6.30
C GLY A 100 -15.52 4.35 -5.04
N PRO A 101 -16.38 5.14 -4.39
CA PRO A 101 -16.02 5.86 -3.18
C PRO A 101 -15.60 4.90 -2.06
N ILE A 102 -14.63 5.32 -1.26
CA ILE A 102 -14.20 4.59 -0.06
C ILE A 102 -15.31 4.75 1.00
N PRO A 103 -15.81 3.66 1.62
CA PRO A 103 -16.77 3.78 2.70
C PRO A 103 -16.19 4.59 3.87
N PRO A 104 -17.00 5.33 4.64
CA PRO A 104 -16.50 6.16 5.75
C PRO A 104 -15.67 5.39 6.78
N ASP A 105 -16.08 4.15 7.10
CA ASP A 105 -15.38 3.27 8.04
C ASP A 105 -14.37 2.33 7.34
N GLY A 106 -14.01 2.64 6.10
CA GLY A 106 -13.16 1.83 5.25
C GLY A 106 -13.82 0.55 4.72
N PRO A 107 -13.06 -0.31 4.03
CA PRO A 107 -13.61 -1.53 3.45
C PRO A 107 -14.09 -2.51 4.54
N PRO A 108 -15.30 -3.08 4.41
CA PRO A 108 -15.89 -3.91 5.46
C PRO A 108 -15.07 -5.17 5.72
N GLY A 109 -14.90 -5.49 7.01
CA GLY A 109 -14.19 -6.68 7.46
C GLY A 109 -12.69 -6.64 7.25
N VAL A 110 -12.10 -5.50 6.85
CA VAL A 110 -10.64 -5.32 6.79
C VAL A 110 -10.09 -4.90 8.16
N ARG A 111 -8.94 -5.46 8.54
CA ARG A 111 -8.18 -5.04 9.71
C ARG A 111 -6.69 -5.02 9.39
N LEU A 112 -5.98 -4.01 9.87
CA LEU A 112 -4.53 -4.00 9.84
C LEU A 112 -3.99 -4.77 11.06
N VAL A 113 -3.07 -5.70 10.83
CA VAL A 113 -2.50 -6.55 11.87
C VAL A 113 -0.99 -6.56 11.83
N GLN A 114 -0.37 -6.74 13.00
CA GLN A 114 1.07 -6.93 13.09
C GLN A 114 1.48 -8.31 12.59
N MET A 115 2.18 -8.36 11.44
CA MET A 115 2.62 -9.60 10.80
C MET A 115 3.87 -9.34 9.96
N SER A 116 4.86 -10.23 9.99
CA SER A 116 6.05 -10.09 9.14
C SER A 116 5.69 -10.25 7.66
N ILE A 117 6.53 -9.74 6.76
CA ILE A 117 6.35 -9.90 5.30
C ILE A 117 6.39 -11.38 4.90
N ASP A 118 7.30 -12.15 5.51
CA ASP A 118 7.43 -13.59 5.23
C ASP A 118 6.20 -14.37 5.68
N ASP A 119 5.68 -14.07 6.88
CA ASP A 119 4.46 -14.73 7.38
C ASP A 119 3.24 -14.33 6.55
N TRP A 120 3.18 -13.08 6.09
CA TRP A 120 2.16 -12.62 5.16
C TRP A 120 2.17 -13.47 3.89
N TRP A 121 3.31 -13.57 3.20
CA TRP A 121 3.39 -14.33 1.95
C TRP A 121 3.15 -15.82 2.14
N LYS A 122 3.60 -16.42 3.25
CA LYS A 122 3.26 -17.81 3.60
C LYS A 122 1.75 -17.99 3.75
N SER A 123 1.08 -17.09 4.48
CA SER A 123 -0.38 -17.15 4.69
C SER A 123 -1.19 -17.08 3.38
N ARG A 124 -0.64 -16.45 2.34
CA ARG A 124 -1.26 -16.33 1.01
C ARG A 124 -1.02 -17.58 0.16
N GLN A 125 0.10 -18.29 0.36
CA GLN A 125 0.40 -19.56 -0.31
C GLN A 125 -0.44 -20.70 0.27
N ASP A 126 -0.57 -20.78 1.59
CA ASP A 126 -1.33 -21.85 2.26
C ASP A 126 -2.83 -21.79 1.89
N LYS A 127 -3.39 -20.60 1.73
CA LYS A 127 -4.76 -20.41 1.22
C LYS A 127 -4.96 -20.86 -0.23
N SER A 128 -3.89 -21.07 -1.00
CA SER A 128 -3.97 -21.58 -2.38
C SER A 128 -3.86 -23.10 -2.49
N ILE A 129 -3.41 -23.79 -1.44
CA ILE A 129 -3.25 -25.25 -1.38
C ILE A 129 -4.43 -25.91 -0.63
N GLY A 130 -5.16 -25.14 0.18
CA GLY A 130 -6.24 -25.62 1.04
C GLY A 130 -7.63 -25.78 0.42
N ASP A 131 -7.81 -25.66 -0.91
CA ASP A 131 -9.12 -25.87 -1.54
C ASP A 131 -9.13 -27.05 -2.54
N PRO A 132 -9.14 -28.30 -2.04
CA PRO A 132 -9.53 -29.46 -2.84
C PRO A 132 -11.02 -29.76 -2.62
N SER A 133 -11.95 -28.84 -2.89
CA SER A 133 -13.39 -29.15 -2.96
C SER A 133 -14.22 -28.05 -3.65
N SER A 134 -14.37 -28.15 -4.98
CA SER A 134 -15.58 -27.73 -5.70
C SER A 134 -15.75 -28.58 -6.95
#